data_AF-A0A242KZX4-F1
#
_entry.id   AF-A0A242KZX4-F1
#
_cell.length_a   1.000
_cell.length_b   1.000
_cell.length_c   1.000
_cell.angle_alpha   90.00
_cell.angle_beta   90.00
_cell.angle_gamma   90.00
#
_symmetry.space_group_name_H-M   'P 1'
#
loop_
_entity.id
_entity.type
_entity.pdbx_description
1 polymer ?
#
loop_
_entity_poly.entity_id
_entity_poly.type
_entity_poly.pdbx_seq_one_letter_code
_entity_poly.pdbx_strand_id
1 'polypeptide(L)'
;MMERAIFAGGCFWCMIQPFDTLPGIHTIMSGYTGGHVPNPTYEQVKAKTTGHTEAVEILYDPELISYEALLELYWQQTDPTDAFVLL
;
A
#
# COMPACT_ATOMS: atom_id res chain seq x y z
N MET A 1 -12.56 -0.86 -16.94
CA MET A 1 -11.10 -0.83 -17.32
C MET A 1 -10.31 -0.87 -16.02
N MET A 2 -9.28 -1.70 -15.86
CA MET A 2 -8.59 -1.80 -14.56
C MET A 2 -7.73 -0.57 -14.24
N GLU A 3 -7.72 -0.17 -12.97
CA GLU A 3 -6.95 0.95 -12.42
C GLU A 3 -6.03 0.52 -11.26
N ARG A 4 -5.04 1.35 -10.95
CA ARG A 4 -4.03 1.08 -9.92
C ARG A 4 -4.09 2.13 -8.82
N ALA A 5 -4.20 1.67 -7.57
CA ALA A 5 -4.02 2.49 -6.38
C ALA A 5 -2.76 2.02 -5.62
N ILE A 6 -1.97 2.96 -5.11
CA ILE A 6 -0.79 2.65 -4.29
C ILE A 6 -0.97 3.32 -2.94
N PHE A 7 -0.92 2.52 -1.86
CA PHE A 7 -1.06 2.99 -0.49
C PHE A 7 0.18 2.64 0.33
N ALA A 8 0.72 3.63 1.04
CA ALA A 8 1.81 3.47 2.01
C ALA A 8 1.28 3.88 3.38
N GLY A 9 1.33 2.99 4.36
CA GLY A 9 0.66 3.21 5.64
C GLY A 9 1.16 2.34 6.80
N GLY A 10 2.31 1.69 6.64
CA GLY A 10 2.93 0.83 7.66
C GLY A 10 3.08 -0.59 7.14
N CYS A 11 2.98 -1.57 8.05
CA CYS A 11 3.12 -2.98 7.73
C CYS A 11 2.12 -3.41 6.63
N PHE A 12 2.66 -3.78 5.46
CA PHE A 12 1.82 -4.17 4.30
C PHE A 12 0.94 -5.39 4.55
N TRP A 13 1.31 -6.28 5.49
CA TRP A 13 0.54 -7.49 5.80
C TRP A 13 -0.82 -7.13 6.39
N CYS A 14 -0.86 -6.14 7.28
CA CYS A 14 -2.10 -5.65 7.87
C CYS A 14 -2.97 -4.93 6.84
N MET A 15 -2.34 -4.22 5.90
CA MET A 15 -3.05 -3.47 4.85
C MET A 15 -3.70 -4.36 3.79
N ILE A 16 -3.31 -5.63 3.61
CA ILE A 16 -3.87 -6.49 2.55
C ILE A 16 -5.23 -7.08 2.93
N GLN A 17 -5.37 -7.54 4.18
CA GLN A 17 -6.58 -8.21 4.68
C GLN A 17 -7.91 -7.49 4.39
N PRO A 18 -8.00 -6.15 4.47
CA PRO A 18 -9.26 -5.42 4.24
C PRO A 18 -9.70 -5.42 2.78
N PHE A 19 -8.75 -5.52 1.84
CA PHE A 19 -9.04 -5.43 0.41
C PHE A 19 -9.22 -6.81 -0.25
N ASP A 20 -8.53 -7.84 0.25
CA ASP A 20 -8.43 -9.17 -0.41
C ASP A 20 -9.79 -9.87 -0.63
N THR A 21 -10.83 -9.48 0.11
CA THR A 21 -12.18 -10.06 0.00
C THR A 21 -13.20 -9.16 -0.72
N LEU A 22 -12.79 -7.98 -1.20
CA LEU A 22 -13.70 -7.02 -1.81
C LEU A 22 -13.97 -7.32 -3.29
N PRO A 23 -15.24 -7.29 -3.73
CA PRO A 23 -15.58 -7.34 -5.14
C PRO A 23 -14.90 -6.21 -5.92
N GLY A 24 -14.32 -6.52 -7.07
CA GLY A 24 -13.62 -5.56 -7.91
C GLY A 24 -12.12 -5.47 -7.65
N ILE A 25 -11.58 -6.09 -6.59
CA ILE A 25 -10.13 -6.22 -6.41
C ILE A 25 -9.63 -7.39 -7.25
N HIS A 26 -8.63 -7.15 -8.10
CA HIS A 26 -8.05 -8.16 -8.97
C HIS A 26 -6.73 -8.72 -8.43
N THR A 27 -5.85 -7.84 -7.96
CA THR A 27 -4.53 -8.25 -7.43
C THR A 27 -4.04 -7.21 -6.44
N ILE A 28 -3.39 -7.69 -5.38
CA ILE A 28 -2.68 -6.84 -4.42
C ILE A 28 -1.22 -7.28 -4.38
N MET A 29 -0.29 -6.34 -4.58
CA MET A 29 1.15 -6.60 -4.58
C MET A 29 1.83 -5.79 -3.48
N SER A 30 2.59 -6.44 -2.61
CA SER A 30 3.43 -5.76 -1.63
C SER A 30 4.76 -5.34 -2.25
N GLY A 31 5.26 -4.17 -1.85
CA GLY A 31 6.51 -3.63 -2.36
C GLY A 31 6.99 -2.41 -1.58
N TYR A 32 7.93 -1.69 -2.18
CA TYR A 32 8.57 -0.52 -1.59
C TYR A 32 8.57 0.64 -2.58
N THR A 33 8.28 1.86 -2.11
CA THR A 33 8.24 3.07 -2.95
C THR A 33 8.71 4.30 -2.18
N GLY A 34 8.88 5.42 -2.88
CA GLY A 34 9.24 6.72 -2.29
C GLY A 34 10.73 6.93 -1.98
N GLY A 35 11.57 5.90 -2.15
CA GLY A 35 13.02 5.97 -1.94
C GLY A 35 13.83 6.21 -3.21
N HIS A 36 15.16 6.22 -3.04
CA HIS A 36 16.11 6.59 -4.10
C HIS A 36 16.98 5.43 -4.59
N VAL A 37 16.99 4.30 -3.90
CA VAL A 37 17.78 3.12 -4.30
C VAL A 37 17.00 2.28 -5.31
N PRO A 38 17.51 2.00 -6.51
CA PRO A 38 16.82 1.16 -7.48
C PRO A 38 16.81 -0.32 -7.04
N ASN A 39 15.69 -1.01 -7.26
CA ASN A 39 15.49 -2.42 -6.92
C ASN A 39 15.96 -2.79 -5.49
N PRO A 40 15.44 -2.11 -4.45
CA PRO A 40 15.90 -2.32 -3.09
C PRO A 40 15.53 -3.73 -2.60
N THR A 41 16.40 -4.34 -1.81
CA THR A 41 16.06 -5.57 -1.08
C THR A 41 15.41 -5.23 0.26
N TYR A 42 14.67 -6.18 0.84
CA TYR A 42 14.04 -6.02 2.15
C TYR A 42 15.04 -5.56 3.23
N GLU A 43 16.22 -6.18 3.30
CA GLU A 43 17.25 -5.81 4.29
C GLU A 43 17.74 -4.37 4.12
N GLN A 44 17.83 -3.87 2.89
CA GLN A 44 18.23 -2.48 2.64
C GLN A 44 17.15 -1.48 3.09
N VAL A 45 15.87 -1.80 2.83
CA VAL A 45 14.74 -0.97 3.29
C VAL A 45 14.64 -0.99 4.82
N LYS A 46 14.77 -2.17 5.43
CA LYS A 46 14.77 -2.35 6.88
C LYS A 46 15.90 -1.60 7.57
N ALA A 47 17.06 -1.47 6.92
CA ALA A 47 18.18 -0.67 7.41
C ALA A 47 17.89 0.86 7.39
N LYS A 48 16.74 1.30 6.85
CA LYS A 48 16.30 2.70 6.76
C LYS A 48 17.27 3.63 6.00
N THR A 49 18.08 3.06 5.10
CA THR A 49 19.08 3.81 4.32
C THR A 49 18.61 4.15 2.91
N THR A 50 17.61 3.46 2.38
CA THR A 50 17.15 3.61 1.00
C THR A 50 16.11 4.70 0.79
N GLY A 51 15.54 5.22 1.89
CA GLY A 51 14.42 6.16 1.88
C GLY A 51 13.09 5.57 1.40
N HIS A 52 13.02 4.26 1.14
CA HIS A 52 11.76 3.62 0.74
C HIS A 52 10.85 3.37 1.94
N THR A 53 9.55 3.37 1.68
CA THR A 53 8.48 2.98 2.60
C THR A 53 7.78 1.74 2.05
N GLU A 54 7.29 0.88 2.94
CA GLU A 54 6.41 -0.23 2.56
C GLU A 54 5.10 0.31 1.97
N ALA A 55 4.70 -0.29 0.86
CA ALA A 55 3.46 0.05 0.17
C ALA A 55 2.80 -1.19 -0.41
N VAL A 56 1.49 -1.08 -0.64
CA VAL A 56 0.72 -2.05 -1.40
C VAL A 56 0.22 -1.39 -2.68
N GLU A 57 0.32 -2.12 -3.77
CA GLU A 57 -0.32 -1.78 -5.03
C GLU A 57 -1.58 -2.63 -5.19
N ILE A 58 -2.70 -1.97 -5.44
CA ILE A 58 -4.01 -2.57 -5.64
C ILE A 58 -4.41 -2.34 -7.09
N LEU A 59 -4.59 -3.44 -7.83
CA LEU A 59 -5.22 -3.44 -9.14
C LEU A 59 -6.70 -3.74 -8.97
N TYR A 60 -7.56 -2.79 -9.34
CA TYR A 60 -9.02 -2.88 -9.12
C TYR A 60 -9.83 -2.47 -10.37
N ASP A 61 -11.10 -2.86 -10.37
CA ASP A 61 -12.08 -2.44 -11.36
C ASP A 61 -12.93 -1.27 -10.82
N PRO A 62 -12.75 -0.05 -11.34
CA PRO A 62 -13.49 1.15 -10.92
C PRO A 62 -15.00 1.04 -11.16
N GLU A 63 -15.45 0.12 -12.01
CA GLU A 63 -16.88 -0.14 -12.23
C GLU A 63 -17.52 -0.91 -11.07
N LEU A 64 -16.72 -1.61 -10.26
CA LEU A 64 -17.18 -2.42 -9.12
C LEU A 64 -16.82 -1.79 -7.76
N ILE A 65 -15.67 -1.10 -7.67
CA ILE A 65 -15.21 -0.41 -6.46
C ILE A 65 -14.53 0.91 -6.81
N SER A 66 -14.97 2.01 -6.20
CA SER A 66 -14.39 3.33 -6.49
C SER A 66 -13.09 3.56 -5.72
N TYR A 67 -12.26 4.48 -6.21
CA TYR A 67 -11.03 4.87 -5.53
C TYR A 67 -11.31 5.47 -4.14
N GLU A 68 -12.41 6.20 -3.99
CA GLU A 68 -12.85 6.78 -2.71
C GLU A 68 -13.14 5.69 -1.67
N ALA A 69 -13.78 4.58 -2.07
CA ALA A 69 -14.00 3.45 -1.17
C ALA A 69 -12.68 2.81 -0.71
N LEU A 70 -11.69 2.72 -1.61
CA LEU A 70 -10.35 2.25 -1.25
C LEU A 70 -9.66 3.21 -0.26
N LEU A 71 -9.78 4.52 -0.48
CA LEU A 71 -9.26 5.56 0.41
C LEU A 71 -9.93 5.53 1.79
N GLU A 72 -11.24 5.36 1.87
CA GLU A 72 -11.97 5.25 3.14
C GLU A 72 -11.46 4.07 3.98
N LEU A 73 -11.23 2.92 3.34
CA LEU A 73 -10.67 1.74 4.01
C LEU A 73 -9.23 1.98 4.47
N TYR A 74 -8.41 2.61 3.63
CA TYR A 74 -7.04 2.97 3.97
C TYR A 74 -6.99 3.88 5.21
N TRP A 75 -7.82 4.92 5.28
CA TRP A 75 -7.84 5.85 6.41
C TRP A 75 -8.33 5.23 7.73
N GLN A 76 -9.09 4.13 7.69
CA GLN A 76 -9.44 3.40 8.91
C GLN A 76 -8.25 2.63 9.50
N GLN A 77 -7.21 2.38 8.70
CA GLN A 77 -6.07 1.54 9.05
C GLN A 77 -4.81 2.36 9.34
N THR A 78 -4.71 3.55 8.75
CA THR A 78 -3.53 4.39 8.82
C THR A 78 -3.85 5.71 9.49
N ASP A 79 -3.03 6.08 10.48
CA ASP A 79 -3.06 7.41 11.08
C ASP A 79 -2.17 8.37 10.23
N PRO A 80 -2.74 9.35 9.50
CA PRO A 80 -1.96 10.32 8.73
C PRO A 80 -1.11 11.26 9.56
N THR A 81 -1.36 11.34 10.87
CA THR A 81 -0.68 12.25 11.79
C THR A 81 0.45 11.58 12.56
N ASP A 82 0.55 10.25 12.49
CA ASP A 82 1.68 9.53 13.04
C ASP A 82 2.91 9.74 12.15
N ALA A 83 3.84 10.57 12.61
CA ALA A 83 5.13 10.80 11.96
C ALA A 83 5.99 9.53 11.86
N PHE A 84 5.63 8.50 12.62
CA PHE A 84 6.30 7.21 12.69
C PHE A 84 5.34 6.12 12.22
N VAL A 85 4.98 6.16 10.94
CA VAL A 85 4.51 4.99 10.19
C VAL A 85 5.66 3.98 10.18
N LEU A 86 5.81 3.24 11.28
CA LEU A 86 6.90 2.34 11.55
C LEU A 86 6.69 1.03 10.78
N LEU A 87 7.65 0.77 9.91
CA LEU A 87 8.17 -0.56 9.59
C LEU A 87 8.66 -1.25 10.87
#